data_AF-A0A1Z8XAQ0-F1
#
_entry.id   AF-A0A1Z8XAQ0-F1
#
_cell.length_a   1.000
_cell.length_b   1.000
_cell.length_c   1.000
_cell.angle_alpha   90.00
_cell.angle_beta   90.00
_cell.angle_gamma   90.00
#
_symmetry.space_group_name_H-M   'P 1'
#
loop_
_entity.id
_entity.type
_entity.pdbx_description
1 polymer ?
#
loop_
_entity_poly.entity_id
_entity_poly.type
_entity_poly.pdbx_seq_one_letter_code
_entity_poly.pdbx_strand_id
1 'polypeptide(L)'
;MNSFYNAALSHWRSKKDESIATLELYFSNSVGIGEHSAILDEINKWTNELSQADDNIKNLEIYFNSEGKVIDKNKKAKVRPVKD
;
A
#
# COMPACT_ATOMS: atom_id res chain seq x y z
N MET A 1 -3.75 16.65 8.87
CA MET A 1 -3.24 15.28 8.65
C MET A 1 -1.79 15.26 9.10
N ASN A 2 -1.35 14.25 9.85
CA ASN A 2 0.03 14.15 10.33
C ASN A 2 0.99 13.99 9.14
N SER A 3 2.10 14.75 9.15
CA SER A 3 3.03 14.83 8.02
C SER A 3 3.74 13.50 7.76
N PHE A 4 4.15 12.78 8.80
CA PHE A 4 4.81 11.47 8.68
C PHE A 4 3.84 10.38 8.23
N TYR A 5 2.61 10.37 8.77
CA TYR A 5 1.56 9.45 8.30
C TYR A 5 1.25 9.67 6.82
N ASN A 6 1.07 10.93 6.42
CA ASN A 6 0.84 11.27 5.03
C ASN A 6 2.02 10.90 4.13
N ALA A 7 3.26 11.17 4.57
CA ALA A 7 4.46 10.81 3.82
C ALA A 7 4.58 9.29 3.63
N ALA A 8 4.29 8.49 4.67
CA ALA A 8 4.29 7.04 4.59
C ALA A 8 3.22 6.53 3.59
N LEU A 9 2.00 7.08 3.64
CA LEU A 9 0.96 6.74 2.65
C LEU A 9 1.37 7.13 1.23
N SER A 10 1.91 8.34 1.02
CA SER A 10 2.39 8.79 -0.29
C SER A 10 3.50 7.89 -0.83
N HIS A 11 4.42 7.46 0.03
CA HIS A 11 5.49 6.54 -0.34
C HIS A 11 4.94 5.21 -0.87
N TRP A 12 4.07 4.55 -0.09
CA TRP A 12 3.53 3.25 -0.51
C TRP A 12 2.57 3.36 -1.70
N ARG A 13 1.82 4.45 -1.82
CA ARG A 13 1.00 4.73 -3.02
C ARG A 13 1.87 4.89 -4.26
N SER A 14 2.97 5.62 -4.17
CA SER A 14 3.93 5.74 -5.27
C SER A 14 4.50 4.38 -5.66
N LYS A 15 4.86 3.52 -4.70
CA LYS A 15 5.39 2.17 -4.97
C LYS A 15 4.34 1.27 -5.61
N LYS A 16 3.08 1.39 -5.21
CA LYS A 16 1.95 0.71 -5.84
C LYS A 16 1.78 1.15 -7.30
N ASP A 17 1.73 2.47 -7.56
CA ASP A 17 1.56 3.02 -8.90
C ASP A 17 2.72 2.62 -9.83
N GLU A 18 3.96 2.69 -9.33
CA GLU A 18 5.17 2.24 -10.05
C GLU A 18 5.09 0.75 -10.42
N SER A 19 4.67 -0.10 -9.47
CA SER A 19 4.54 -1.54 -9.70
C SER A 19 3.46 -1.84 -10.75
N ILE A 20 2.31 -1.17 -10.68
CA ILE A 20 1.22 -1.34 -11.66
C ILE A 20 1.68 -0.91 -13.05
N ALA A 21 2.27 0.27 -13.19
CA ALA A 21 2.73 0.78 -14.48
C ALA A 21 3.80 -0.13 -15.11
N THR A 22 4.70 -0.68 -14.29
CA THR A 22 5.75 -1.59 -14.76
C THR A 22 5.18 -2.94 -15.19
N LEU A 23 4.26 -3.50 -14.42
CA LEU A 23 3.57 -4.74 -14.80
C LEU A 23 2.72 -4.54 -16.06
N GLU A 24 2.02 -3.41 -16.18
CA GLU A 24 1.26 -3.04 -17.38
C GLU A 24 2.16 -2.96 -18.61
N LEU A 25 3.35 -2.36 -18.48
CA LEU A 25 4.36 -2.32 -19.53
C LEU A 25 4.77 -3.74 -19.96
N TYR A 26 5.07 -4.63 -19.02
CA TYR A 26 5.45 -6.02 -19.33
C TYR A 26 4.31 -6.84 -19.95
N PHE A 27 3.07 -6.63 -19.53
CA PHE A 27 1.92 -7.37 -20.05
C PHE A 27 1.41 -6.83 -21.39
N SER A 28 1.57 -5.53 -21.67
CA SER A 28 1.01 -4.88 -22.85
C SER A 28 2.00 -4.71 -24.00
N ASN A 29 3.31 -4.58 -23.71
CA ASN A 29 4.34 -4.28 -24.71
C ASN A 29 5.36 -5.41 -24.85
N SER A 30 4.88 -6.63 -25.14
CA SER A 30 5.70 -7.85 -25.32
C SER A 30 6.74 -7.76 -26.47
N VAL A 31 6.57 -6.82 -27.41
CA VAL A 31 7.46 -6.62 -28.56
C VAL A 31 8.38 -5.41 -28.37
N GLY A 32 9.60 -5.63 -27.86
CA GLY A 32 10.64 -4.59 -27.84
C GLY A 32 11.64 -4.64 -26.69
N ILE A 33 11.39 -5.42 -25.64
CA ILE A 33 12.33 -5.59 -24.54
C ILE A 33 13.27 -6.74 -24.91
N GLY A 34 14.44 -6.39 -25.47
CA GLY A 34 15.44 -7.30 -26.03
C GLY A 34 16.11 -8.30 -25.08
N GLU A 35 15.62 -8.46 -23.85
CA GLU A 35 16.07 -9.47 -22.89
C GLU A 35 14.90 -10.32 -22.37
N HIS A 36 14.45 -11.28 -23.17
CA HIS A 36 13.29 -12.12 -22.84
C HIS A 36 13.53 -13.12 -21.69
N SER A 37 14.78 -13.41 -21.31
CA SER A 37 15.09 -14.47 -20.35
C SER A 37 14.79 -14.12 -18.89
N ALA A 38 14.64 -12.84 -18.52
CA ALA A 38 14.43 -12.40 -17.14
C ALA A 38 13.07 -11.72 -16.88
N ILE A 39 12.19 -11.64 -17.88
CA ILE A 39 10.92 -10.90 -17.76
C ILE A 39 10.02 -11.51 -16.69
N LEU A 40 9.96 -12.84 -16.58
CA LEU A 40 9.15 -13.51 -15.56
C LEU A 40 9.66 -13.22 -14.14
N ASP A 41 10.98 -13.16 -13.94
CA ASP A 41 11.58 -12.82 -12.65
C ASP A 41 11.27 -11.37 -12.25
N GLU A 42 11.35 -10.44 -13.21
CA GLU A 42 10.92 -9.05 -12.98
C GLU A 42 9.41 -8.96 -12.69
N ILE A 43 8.55 -9.69 -13.41
CA ILE A 43 7.11 -9.76 -13.10
C ILE A 43 6.89 -10.25 -11.67
N ASN A 44 7.58 -11.30 -11.24
CA ASN A 44 7.45 -11.83 -9.88
C ASN A 44 7.90 -10.81 -8.82
N LYS A 45 9.01 -10.11 -9.07
CA LYS A 45 9.52 -9.04 -8.21
C LYS A 45 8.51 -7.89 -8.08
N TRP A 46 7.99 -7.37 -9.18
CA TRP A 46 7.02 -6.28 -9.16
C TRP A 46 5.66 -6.70 -8.59
N THR A 47 5.26 -7.95 -8.76
CA THR A 47 4.08 -8.51 -8.09
C THR A 47 4.25 -8.53 -6.57
N ASN A 48 5.43 -8.87 -6.08
CA ASN A 48 5.75 -8.84 -4.66
C ASN A 48 5.82 -7.40 -4.10
N GLU A 49 6.42 -6.45 -4.84
CA GLU A 49 6.43 -5.02 -4.49
C GLU A 49 5.01 -4.46 -4.40
N LEU A 50 4.14 -4.78 -5.37
CA LEU A 50 2.73 -4.40 -5.36
C LEU A 50 2.01 -4.94 -4.12
N SER A 51 2.20 -6.22 -3.81
CA SER A 51 1.58 -6.88 -2.65
C SER A 51 2.01 -6.20 -1.34
N GLN A 52 3.31 -5.93 -1.18
CA GLN A 52 3.84 -5.24 -0.01
C GLN A 52 3.29 -3.81 0.11
N ALA A 53 3.22 -3.07 -0.99
CA ALA A 53 2.67 -1.71 -0.99
C ALA A 53 1.20 -1.69 -0.54
N ASP A 54 0.39 -2.61 -1.07
CA ASP A 54 -1.02 -2.73 -0.67
C ASP A 54 -1.19 -3.08 0.80
N ASP A 55 -0.42 -4.04 1.31
CA ASP A 55 -0.51 -4.45 2.71
C ASP A 55 -0.03 -3.34 3.66
N ASN A 56 1.02 -2.60 3.29
CA ASN A 56 1.49 -1.47 4.09
C ASN A 56 0.48 -0.31 4.11
N ILE A 57 -0.16 0.02 2.98
CA ILE A 57 -1.24 1.02 2.95
C ILE A 57 -2.39 0.57 3.87
N LYS A 58 -2.87 -0.67 3.74
CA LYS A 58 -3.94 -1.21 4.58
C LYS A 58 -3.55 -1.18 6.06
N ASN A 59 -2.34 -1.59 6.41
CA ASN A 59 -1.89 -1.58 7.80
C ASN A 59 -1.87 -0.15 8.36
N LEU A 60 -1.37 0.83 7.61
CA LEU A 60 -1.39 2.23 8.02
C LEU A 60 -2.83 2.70 8.28
N GLU A 61 -3.76 2.40 7.38
CA GLU A 61 -5.17 2.81 7.48
C GLU A 61 -5.95 2.05 8.58
N ILE A 62 -5.60 0.79 8.85
CA ILE A 62 -6.26 -0.04 9.88
C ILE A 62 -5.80 0.34 11.29
N TYR A 63 -4.51 0.63 11.46
CA TYR A 63 -3.92 0.81 12.79
C TYR A 63 -3.76 2.27 13.20
N PHE A 64 -3.74 3.22 12.26
CA PHE A 64 -3.52 4.63 12.57
C PHE A 64 -4.62 5.52 12.00
N ASN A 65 -4.95 6.59 12.72
CA ASN A 65 -5.80 7.65 12.20
C ASN A 65 -4.98 8.70 11.42
N SER A 66 -5.67 9.66 10.82
CA SER A 66 -5.05 10.75 10.05
C SER A 66 -4.16 11.70 10.87
N GLU A 67 -4.14 11.56 12.20
CA GLU A 67 -3.23 12.28 13.12
C GLU A 67 -1.98 11.45 13.47
N GLY A 68 -1.84 10.24 12.92
CA GLY A 68 -0.73 9.33 13.22
C GLY A 68 -0.85 8.66 14.60
N LYS A 69 -2.04 8.65 15.22
CA LYS A 69 -2.29 7.98 16.49
C LYS A 69 -2.85 6.59 16.26
N VAL A 70 -2.41 5.62 17.07
CA VAL A 70 -2.94 4.25 17.04
C VAL A 70 -4.44 4.27 17.34
N ILE A 71 -5.22 3.57 16.52
CA ILE A 71 -6.66 3.40 16.70
C ILE A 71 -6.87 2.38 17.82
N ASP A 72 -7.22 2.88 19.01
CA ASP A 72 -7.63 2.04 20.14
C ASP A 72 -9.07 1.54 19.91
N LYS A 73 -9.20 0.30 19.40
CA LYS A 73 -10.50 -0.36 19.19
C LYS A 73 -11.24 -0.64 20.51
N ASN A 74 -10.55 -0.66 21.65
CA ASN A 74 -11.13 -0.97 22.96
C ASN A 74 -11.74 0.26 23.67
N LYS A 75 -11.32 1.49 23.34
CA LYS A 75 -11.90 2.72 23.92
C LYS A 75 -13.33 3.02 23.44
N LYS A 76 -13.73 2.59 22.23
CA LYS A 76 -15.09 2.83 21.72
C LYS A 76 -16.19 2.08 22.51
N ALA A 77 -15.85 1.01 23.24
CA ALA A 77 -16.84 0.21 23.97
C ALA A 77 -17.21 0.76 25.36
N LYS A 78 -16.41 1.66 25.94
CA LYS A 78 -16.60 2.17 27.31
C LYS A 78 -17.49 3.42 27.43
N VAL A 79 -17.88 4.04 26.32
CA VAL A 79 -18.79 5.20 26.32
C VAL A 79 -20.20 4.72 25.97
N ARG A 80 -20.85 3.98 26.88
CA ARG A 80 -22.31 3.86 26.87
C ARG A 80 -22.86 4.89 27.86
N PRO A 81 -23.83 5.73 27.49
CA PRO A 81 -24.35 6.74 28.38
C PRO A 81 -25.04 6.07 29.56
N VAL A 82 -24.66 6.45 30.78
CA VAL A 82 -25.50 6.27 31.96
C VAL A 82 -26.74 7.13 31.68
N LYS A 83 -27.87 6.46 31.49
CA LYS A 83 -29.16 7.12 31.30
C LYS A 83 -29.78 7.24 32.68
N ASP A 84 -29.80 8.45 33.22
CA ASP A 84 -30.62 8.82 34.37
C ASP A 84 -32.11 8.82 33.99
#